data_AF-A0A1F7FQX0-F1
#
_entry.id   AF-A0A1F7FQX0-F1
#
_cell.length_a   1.000
_cell.length_b   1.000
_cell.length_c   1.000
_cell.angle_alpha   90.00
_cell.angle_beta   90.00
_cell.angle_gamma   90.00
#
_symmetry.space_group_name_H-M   'P 1'
#
loop_
_entity.id
_entity.type
_entity.pdbx_description
1 polymer ?
#
loop_
_entity_poly.entity_id
_entity_poly.type
_entity_poly.pdbx_seq_one_letter_code
_entity_poly.pdbx_strand_id
1 'polypeptide(L)'
;MKRASNNGFTLLELLLGFFIISSVSVIFFQAMHSFRKETTFNSENYLASSLVEKVLEDCYQESQLNPHGMRAIGLADADGEPYTVSTQVTDQQTVFFSNPPITETRTPDLYHVLKDNFVLTVDTEKKDGFYEMVAGFKWKAQSGKGQIFSSTRVLSAGNKEVLTTFALTDDEVKDRLVKDVFNSPGASLASKLGSIGAQTMLVHVGHIFYASLDWLKSPEFKEKREKAASLEVFTLAGSDEYAKCSRLYFDMARDILHLMLSMQPHIEGATSNINFLPSIPLPERFIAESRINWSGLYYRQLRRIFFNCILKLSERFEQQLRHSDLQRSQRQMVGRLFNINRILYANRAFSEEISADLIEERYLNFLSSMREFFKDKDHSIFRMTEQESGFIAQNRLKESFFVLDLTEKLFKEIDEYVNVLD
;
A
#
# COMPACT_ATOMS: atom_id res chain seq x y z
N MET A 1 -70.27 69.48 3.11
CA MET A 1 -70.09 68.15 3.75
C MET A 1 -70.97 67.13 3.03
N LYS A 2 -70.39 66.30 2.14
CA LYS A 2 -71.11 65.16 1.53
C LYS A 2 -71.08 63.99 2.52
N ARG A 3 -72.26 63.47 2.89
CA ARG A 3 -72.42 62.25 3.70
C ARG A 3 -71.82 61.06 2.95
N ALA A 4 -70.97 60.29 3.62
CA ALA A 4 -70.51 58.98 3.17
C ALA A 4 -71.71 58.03 3.11
N SER A 5 -71.94 57.36 1.97
CA SER A 5 -72.87 56.24 1.91
C SER A 5 -72.18 55.02 2.50
N ASN A 6 -72.57 54.64 3.72
CA ASN A 6 -72.28 53.30 4.23
C ASN A 6 -73.15 52.31 3.46
N ASN A 7 -72.62 51.77 2.36
CA ASN A 7 -73.18 50.57 1.73
C ASN A 7 -72.85 49.40 2.65
N GLY A 8 -73.84 48.94 3.43
CA GLY A 8 -73.71 47.73 4.21
C GLY A 8 -73.62 46.53 3.27
N PHE A 9 -72.59 45.69 3.46
CA PHE A 9 -72.44 44.44 2.73
C PHE A 9 -73.65 43.53 2.95
N THR A 10 -74.15 42.91 1.89
CA THR A 10 -75.19 41.88 2.02
C THR A 10 -74.58 40.61 2.60
N LEU A 11 -75.36 39.85 3.40
CA LEU A 11 -74.92 38.57 3.98
C LEU A 11 -74.36 37.61 2.92
N LEU A 12 -74.92 37.67 1.70
CA LEU A 12 -74.48 36.89 0.55
C LEU A 12 -73.06 37.26 0.09
N GLU A 13 -72.74 38.56 -0.01
CA GLU A 13 -71.39 39.02 -0.38
C GLU A 13 -70.35 38.68 0.68
N LEU A 14 -70.72 38.72 1.96
CA LEU A 14 -69.87 38.26 3.07
C LEU A 14 -69.61 36.75 2.99
N LEU A 15 -70.63 35.94 2.68
CA LEU A 15 -70.50 34.50 2.48
C LEU A 15 -69.65 34.16 1.25
N LEU A 16 -69.84 34.86 0.12
CA LEU A 16 -69.05 34.70 -1.09
C LEU A 16 -67.58 35.08 -0.86
N GLY A 17 -67.33 36.22 -0.19
CA GLY A 17 -65.99 36.63 0.20
C GLY A 17 -65.31 35.62 1.12
N PHE A 18 -66.04 35.07 2.10
CA PHE A 18 -65.53 34.04 3.00
C PHE A 18 -65.19 32.74 2.24
N PHE A 19 -66.05 32.32 1.31
CA PHE A 19 -65.82 31.12 0.50
C PHE A 19 -64.59 31.25 -0.40
N ILE A 20 -64.40 32.41 -1.02
CA ILE A 20 -63.22 32.70 -1.85
C ILE A 20 -61.96 32.69 -0.98
N ILE A 21 -61.95 33.38 0.16
CA ILE A 21 -60.80 33.44 1.07
C ILE A 21 -60.46 32.05 1.62
N SER A 22 -61.47 31.27 2.01
CA SER A 22 -61.29 29.90 2.50
C SER A 22 -60.72 28.98 1.41
N SER A 23 -61.24 29.05 0.19
CA SER A 23 -60.76 28.25 -0.95
C SER A 23 -59.31 28.59 -1.31
N VAL A 24 -58.97 29.89 -1.39
CA VAL A 24 -57.60 30.35 -1.66
C VAL A 24 -56.66 29.93 -0.52
N SER A 25 -57.11 29.99 0.72
CA SER A 25 -56.34 29.56 1.89
C SER A 25 -56.06 28.06 1.85
N VAL A 26 -57.05 27.22 1.50
CA VAL A 26 -56.85 25.76 1.35
C VAL A 26 -55.83 25.45 0.27
N ILE A 27 -55.92 26.09 -0.91
CA ILE A 27 -54.95 25.92 -2.00
C ILE A 27 -53.56 26.36 -1.55
N PHE A 28 -53.46 27.50 -0.85
CA PHE A 28 -52.20 28.02 -0.33
C PHE A 28 -51.57 27.08 0.70
N PHE A 29 -52.36 26.53 1.64
CA PHE A 29 -51.87 25.57 2.63
C PHE A 29 -51.43 24.25 2.00
N GLN A 30 -52.15 23.75 0.98
CA GLN A 30 -51.73 22.57 0.23
C GLN A 30 -50.43 22.81 -0.53
N ALA A 31 -50.28 23.95 -1.19
CA ALA A 31 -49.05 24.33 -1.88
C ALA A 31 -47.88 24.47 -0.89
N MET A 32 -48.07 25.19 0.22
CA MET A 32 -47.06 25.32 1.29
C MET A 32 -46.65 23.96 1.87
N HIS A 33 -47.59 23.05 2.08
CA HIS A 33 -47.30 21.70 2.56
C HIS A 33 -46.51 20.88 1.52
N SER A 34 -46.84 21.01 0.24
CA SER A 34 -46.08 20.39 -0.86
C SER A 34 -44.67 20.96 -0.95
N PHE A 35 -44.51 22.29 -0.91
CA PHE A 35 -43.20 22.94 -0.92
C PHE A 35 -42.35 22.52 0.27
N ARG A 36 -42.93 22.43 1.48
CA ARG A 36 -42.22 21.95 2.67
C ARG A 36 -41.75 20.51 2.50
N LYS A 37 -42.59 19.63 1.96
CA LYS A 37 -42.20 18.24 1.66
C LYS A 37 -41.06 18.16 0.66
N GLU A 38 -41.11 18.95 -0.41
CA GLU A 38 -40.08 18.98 -1.45
C GLU A 38 -38.75 19.53 -0.93
N THR A 39 -38.77 20.61 -0.14
CA THR A 39 -37.55 21.15 0.49
C THR A 39 -36.93 20.17 1.48
N THR A 40 -37.75 19.50 2.31
CA THR A 40 -37.26 18.46 3.21
C THR A 40 -36.66 17.29 2.44
N PHE A 41 -37.33 16.80 1.39
CA PHE A 41 -36.80 15.72 0.54
C PHE A 41 -35.46 16.09 -0.13
N ASN A 42 -35.34 17.30 -0.68
CA ASN A 42 -34.09 17.77 -1.28
C ASN A 42 -32.96 17.88 -0.25
N SER A 43 -33.26 18.33 0.98
CA SER A 43 -32.26 18.38 2.06
C SER A 43 -31.79 17.00 2.49
N GLU A 44 -32.71 16.02 2.58
CA GLU A 44 -32.39 14.63 2.90
C GLU A 44 -31.57 13.97 1.79
N ASN A 45 -31.89 14.26 0.53
CA ASN A 45 -31.14 13.75 -0.62
C ASN A 45 -29.71 14.33 -0.67
N TYR A 46 -29.56 15.62 -0.39
CA TYR A 46 -28.24 16.25 -0.27
C TYR A 46 -27.42 15.65 0.88
N LEU A 47 -28.04 15.45 2.04
CA LEU A 47 -27.41 14.79 3.19
C LEU A 47 -26.98 13.36 2.82
N ALA A 48 -27.86 12.58 2.19
CA ALA A 48 -27.56 11.23 1.73
C ALA A 48 -26.36 11.22 0.77
N SER A 49 -26.35 12.10 -0.23
CA SER A 49 -25.26 12.22 -1.20
C SER A 49 -23.93 12.52 -0.53
N SER A 50 -23.90 13.51 0.38
CA SER A 50 -22.68 13.89 1.10
C SER A 50 -22.17 12.75 1.99
N LEU A 51 -23.05 11.99 2.63
CA LEU A 51 -22.66 10.82 3.42
C LEU A 51 -22.14 9.67 2.54
N VAL A 52 -22.72 9.44 1.35
CA VAL A 52 -22.20 8.43 0.40
C VAL A 52 -20.79 8.82 -0.04
N GLU A 53 -20.59 10.08 -0.44
CA GLU A 53 -19.28 10.58 -0.85
C GLU A 53 -18.24 10.40 0.24
N LYS A 54 -18.59 10.69 1.51
CA LYS A 54 -17.72 10.44 2.66
C LYS A 54 -17.32 8.95 2.77
N VAL A 55 -18.28 8.04 2.68
CA VAL A 55 -18.01 6.58 2.77
C VAL A 55 -17.07 6.14 1.66
N LEU A 56 -17.31 6.59 0.42
CA LEU A 56 -16.46 6.26 -0.72
C LEU A 56 -15.05 6.87 -0.58
N GLU A 57 -14.96 8.10 -0.09
CA GLU A 57 -13.68 8.77 0.16
C GLU A 57 -12.88 8.03 1.25
N ASP A 58 -13.51 7.67 2.36
CA ASP A 58 -12.88 6.90 3.44
C ASP A 58 -12.34 5.56 2.90
N CYS A 59 -13.13 4.84 2.10
CA CYS A 59 -12.70 3.59 1.47
C CYS A 59 -11.48 3.78 0.55
N TYR A 60 -11.50 4.84 -0.26
CA TYR A 60 -10.40 5.18 -1.14
C TYR A 60 -9.14 5.52 -0.35
N GLN A 61 -9.27 6.39 0.66
CA GLN A 61 -8.20 6.82 1.54
C GLN A 61 -7.53 5.64 2.26
N GLU A 62 -8.31 4.66 2.74
CA GLU A 62 -7.79 3.43 3.36
C GLU A 62 -6.96 2.59 2.41
N SER A 63 -7.49 2.32 1.21
CA SER A 63 -6.82 1.47 0.23
C SER A 63 -5.53 2.06 -0.32
N GLN A 64 -5.43 3.40 -0.39
CA GLN A 64 -4.22 4.07 -0.84
C GLN A 64 -3.07 3.87 0.13
N LEU A 65 -3.38 3.82 1.43
CA LEU A 65 -2.39 3.70 2.48
C LEU A 65 -2.07 2.22 2.77
N ASN A 66 -3.08 1.37 2.69
CA ASN A 66 -3.04 0.01 3.14
C ASN A 66 -3.66 -0.94 2.10
N PRO A 67 -2.90 -1.91 1.55
CA PRO A 67 -3.45 -2.89 0.60
C PRO A 67 -4.54 -3.77 1.22
N HIS A 68 -4.60 -3.86 2.56
CA HIS A 68 -5.65 -4.53 3.33
C HIS A 68 -6.70 -3.55 3.88
N GLY A 69 -6.81 -2.36 3.30
CA GLY A 69 -7.70 -1.30 3.75
C GLY A 69 -9.16 -1.74 3.86
N MET A 70 -9.65 -2.56 2.91
CA MET A 70 -11.03 -3.10 2.94
C MET A 70 -11.28 -4.02 4.15
N ARG A 71 -10.29 -4.85 4.51
CA ARG A 71 -10.34 -5.66 5.73
C ARG A 71 -10.28 -4.78 6.99
N ALA A 72 -9.47 -3.73 6.97
CA ALA A 72 -9.33 -2.81 8.11
C ALA A 72 -10.62 -2.04 8.43
N ILE A 73 -11.47 -1.78 7.43
CA ILE A 73 -12.79 -1.15 7.60
C ILE A 73 -13.94 -2.14 7.71
N GLY A 74 -13.67 -3.46 7.67
CA GLY A 74 -14.68 -4.51 7.83
C GLY A 74 -15.57 -4.73 6.60
N LEU A 75 -15.13 -4.34 5.41
CA LEU A 75 -15.82 -4.60 4.14
C LEU A 75 -15.33 -5.88 3.43
N ALA A 76 -14.28 -6.52 3.96
CA ALA A 76 -13.78 -7.79 3.47
C ALA A 76 -13.34 -8.69 4.64
N ASP A 77 -13.35 -9.99 4.42
CA ASP A 77 -12.93 -10.99 5.39
C ASP A 77 -11.39 -11.10 5.53
N ALA A 78 -10.94 -12.14 6.24
CA ALA A 78 -9.51 -12.36 6.45
C ALA A 78 -8.74 -12.71 5.17
N ASP A 79 -9.43 -13.30 4.19
CA ASP A 79 -8.90 -13.77 2.90
C ASP A 79 -9.14 -12.73 1.77
N GLY A 80 -9.76 -11.60 2.14
CA GLY A 80 -10.08 -10.50 1.22
C GLY A 80 -11.31 -10.78 0.36
N GLU A 81 -12.19 -11.68 0.79
CA GLU A 81 -13.50 -11.85 0.16
C GLU A 81 -14.47 -10.77 0.67
N PRO A 82 -15.20 -10.11 -0.24
CA PRO A 82 -16.01 -8.96 0.10
C PRO A 82 -17.28 -9.31 0.88
N TYR A 83 -17.72 -8.38 1.72
CA TYR A 83 -19.01 -8.43 2.40
C TYR A 83 -19.99 -7.39 1.83
N THR A 84 -21.27 -7.77 1.77
CA THR A 84 -22.37 -6.80 1.71
C THR A 84 -22.71 -6.35 3.13
N VAL A 85 -22.56 -5.05 3.38
CA VAL A 85 -22.87 -4.44 4.67
C VAL A 85 -24.17 -3.65 4.54
N SER A 86 -25.13 -3.93 5.42
CA SER A 86 -26.37 -3.15 5.54
C SER A 86 -26.59 -2.80 7.01
N THR A 87 -26.27 -1.57 7.40
CA THR A 87 -26.27 -1.14 8.81
C THR A 87 -26.91 0.23 8.98
N GLN A 88 -27.32 0.54 10.21
CA GLN A 88 -27.71 1.90 10.56
C GLN A 88 -26.48 2.80 10.64
N VAL A 89 -26.70 4.11 10.46
CA VAL A 89 -25.65 5.13 10.41
C VAL A 89 -25.18 5.53 11.81
N THR A 90 -26.01 5.26 12.82
CA THR A 90 -25.80 5.71 14.20
C THR A 90 -25.23 4.61 15.08
N ASP A 91 -24.48 5.05 16.10
CA ASP A 91 -23.64 4.22 16.98
C ASP A 91 -22.44 3.61 16.24
N GLN A 92 -21.40 3.21 16.98
CA GLN A 92 -20.10 2.69 16.49
C GLN A 92 -20.20 1.39 15.66
N GLN A 93 -21.36 1.09 15.09
CA GLN A 93 -21.67 -0.02 14.21
C GLN A 93 -20.90 0.04 12.88
N THR A 94 -20.48 1.24 12.46
CA THR A 94 -19.65 1.41 11.26
C THR A 94 -18.44 2.29 11.55
N VAL A 95 -17.34 1.97 10.86
CA VAL A 95 -16.08 2.71 10.98
C VAL A 95 -16.20 4.13 10.43
N PHE A 96 -17.04 4.35 9.41
CA PHE A 96 -17.22 5.62 8.69
C PHE A 96 -17.81 6.75 9.55
N PHE A 97 -18.58 6.43 10.60
CA PHE A 97 -19.23 7.43 11.46
C PHE A 97 -18.75 7.36 12.92
N SER A 98 -17.60 6.73 13.14
CA SER A 98 -16.99 6.61 14.46
C SER A 98 -16.30 7.90 14.93
N ASN A 99 -15.89 8.79 14.01
CA ASN A 99 -15.31 10.09 14.36
C ASN A 99 -15.55 11.19 13.28
N PRO A 100 -16.12 12.36 13.67
CA PRO A 100 -16.78 12.59 14.95
C PRO A 100 -17.96 11.60 15.09
N PRO A 101 -18.16 11.00 16.28
CA PRO A 101 -19.19 10.01 16.49
C PRO A 101 -20.56 10.66 16.38
N ILE A 102 -21.47 10.00 15.67
CA ILE A 102 -22.88 10.42 15.62
C ILE A 102 -23.59 9.79 16.80
N THR A 103 -23.77 10.57 17.87
CA THR A 103 -24.37 10.13 19.15
C THR A 103 -25.43 11.10 19.62
N GLU A 104 -26.37 10.60 20.40
CA GLU A 104 -27.44 11.39 21.05
C GLU A 104 -26.88 12.54 21.90
N THR A 105 -25.69 12.38 22.48
CA THR A 105 -25.06 13.39 23.34
C THR A 105 -24.29 14.46 22.59
N ARG A 106 -23.64 14.12 21.47
CA ARG A 106 -22.71 15.00 20.75
C ARG A 106 -23.35 15.65 19.53
N THR A 107 -24.27 14.94 18.88
CA THR A 107 -24.96 15.37 17.65
C THR A 107 -26.44 14.94 17.69
N PRO A 108 -27.23 15.38 18.69
CA PRO A 108 -28.60 14.92 18.91
C PRO A 108 -29.48 15.05 17.67
N ASP A 109 -29.45 16.21 17.01
CA ASP A 109 -30.30 16.47 15.84
C ASP A 109 -29.99 15.53 14.67
N LEU A 110 -28.69 15.31 14.38
CA LEU A 110 -28.26 14.41 13.32
C LEU A 110 -28.50 12.94 13.69
N TYR A 111 -28.30 12.58 14.96
CA TYR A 111 -28.54 11.24 15.49
C TYR A 111 -29.99 10.80 15.30
N HIS A 112 -30.95 11.65 15.69
CA HIS A 112 -32.38 11.32 15.54
C HIS A 112 -32.81 11.25 14.08
N VAL A 113 -32.26 12.11 13.20
CA VAL A 113 -32.56 12.05 11.77
C VAL A 113 -32.03 10.76 11.14
N LEU A 114 -30.81 10.35 11.46
CA LEU A 114 -30.16 9.22 10.80
C LEU A 114 -30.58 7.86 11.35
N LYS A 115 -30.73 7.73 12.68
CA LYS A 115 -31.01 6.45 13.36
C LYS A 115 -32.26 5.76 12.83
N ASP A 116 -33.34 6.53 12.73
CA ASP A 116 -34.66 5.97 12.43
C ASP A 116 -34.96 5.96 10.93
N ASN A 117 -34.26 6.81 10.15
CA ASN A 117 -34.63 7.04 8.76
C ASN A 117 -33.62 6.52 7.75
N PHE A 118 -32.33 6.38 8.07
CA PHE A 118 -31.28 6.07 7.09
C PHE A 118 -30.62 4.70 7.33
N VAL A 119 -30.45 3.94 6.25
CA VAL A 119 -29.71 2.67 6.23
C VAL A 119 -28.61 2.75 5.19
N LEU A 120 -27.36 2.57 5.62
CA LEU A 120 -26.20 2.44 4.74
C LEU A 120 -26.22 1.04 4.12
N THR A 121 -26.01 0.95 2.81
CA THR A 121 -25.73 -0.29 2.09
C THR A 121 -24.40 -0.14 1.36
N VAL A 122 -23.48 -1.06 1.59
CA VAL A 122 -22.22 -1.15 0.85
C VAL A 122 -22.11 -2.55 0.26
N ASP A 123 -22.08 -2.63 -1.06
CA ASP A 123 -21.83 -3.85 -1.82
C ASP A 123 -20.43 -3.77 -2.40
N THR A 124 -19.64 -4.83 -2.22
CA THR A 124 -18.27 -4.90 -2.72
C THR A 124 -18.11 -6.14 -3.60
N GLU A 125 -17.49 -5.99 -4.76
CA GLU A 125 -17.15 -7.06 -5.69
C GLU A 125 -15.63 -7.05 -5.93
N LYS A 126 -14.97 -8.20 -5.81
CA LYS A 126 -13.53 -8.34 -6.06
C LYS A 126 -13.30 -8.66 -7.54
N LYS A 127 -12.48 -7.84 -8.21
CA LYS A 127 -12.01 -8.03 -9.58
C LYS A 127 -10.49 -8.14 -9.60
N ASP A 128 -9.93 -8.50 -10.75
CA ASP A 128 -8.49 -8.64 -10.89
C ASP A 128 -7.79 -7.26 -10.71
N GLY A 129 -7.05 -7.12 -9.61
CA GLY A 129 -6.31 -5.91 -9.25
C GLY A 129 -7.12 -4.77 -8.59
N PHE A 130 -8.44 -4.89 -8.43
CA PHE A 130 -9.28 -3.89 -7.77
C PHE A 130 -10.59 -4.44 -7.19
N TYR A 131 -11.15 -3.76 -6.20
CA TYR A 131 -12.52 -3.92 -5.74
C TYR A 131 -13.42 -2.88 -6.43
N GLU A 132 -14.56 -3.32 -6.93
CA GLU A 132 -15.67 -2.44 -7.32
C GLU A 132 -16.63 -2.33 -6.13
N MET A 133 -16.88 -1.11 -5.70
CA MET A 133 -17.70 -0.84 -4.52
C MET A 133 -18.88 0.03 -4.91
N VAL A 134 -20.06 -0.35 -4.44
CA VAL A 134 -21.29 0.43 -4.56
C VAL A 134 -21.75 0.76 -3.14
N ALA A 135 -21.70 2.03 -2.77
CA ALA A 135 -22.21 2.51 -1.48
C ALA A 135 -23.44 3.39 -1.69
N GLY A 136 -24.41 3.29 -0.78
CA GLY A 136 -25.62 4.06 -0.88
C GLY A 136 -26.43 4.11 0.39
N PHE A 137 -27.34 5.08 0.48
CA PHE A 137 -28.32 5.15 1.55
C PHE A 137 -29.72 4.89 1.01
N LYS A 138 -30.47 4.10 1.77
CA LYS A 138 -31.93 3.99 1.64
C LYS A 138 -32.55 4.71 2.83
N TRP A 139 -33.55 5.55 2.60
CA TRP A 139 -34.27 6.21 3.70
C TRP A 139 -35.79 6.18 3.58
N LYS A 140 -36.43 6.24 4.74
CA LYS A 140 -37.89 6.30 4.90
C LYS A 140 -38.23 7.47 5.82
N ALA A 141 -38.48 8.65 5.25
CA ALA A 141 -38.85 9.84 6.01
C ALA A 141 -40.32 10.22 5.77
N GLN A 142 -40.82 11.21 6.52
CA GLN A 142 -42.18 11.76 6.33
C GLN A 142 -42.39 12.39 4.94
N SER A 143 -41.30 12.76 4.28
CA SER A 143 -41.22 13.29 2.91
C SER A 143 -41.44 12.20 1.82
N GLY A 144 -41.13 10.93 2.12
CA GLY A 144 -41.21 9.82 1.17
C GLY A 144 -40.16 8.72 1.41
N LYS A 145 -40.04 7.79 0.45
CA LYS A 145 -38.93 6.82 0.38
C LYS A 145 -37.92 7.28 -0.66
N GLY A 146 -36.64 7.32 -0.31
CA GLY A 146 -35.57 7.67 -1.22
C GLY A 146 -34.43 6.67 -1.18
N GLN A 147 -33.65 6.65 -2.26
CA GLN A 147 -32.40 5.90 -2.32
C GLN A 147 -31.39 6.65 -3.19
N ILE A 148 -30.13 6.63 -2.78
CA ILE A 148 -29.00 7.12 -3.58
C ILE A 148 -27.88 6.10 -3.50
N PHE A 149 -27.26 5.81 -4.63
CA PHE A 149 -26.12 4.91 -4.75
C PHE A 149 -25.06 5.58 -5.59
N SER A 150 -23.80 5.37 -5.21
CA SER A 150 -22.64 5.77 -5.99
C SER A 150 -21.62 4.64 -5.94
N SER A 151 -20.78 4.58 -6.98
CA SER A 151 -19.81 3.50 -7.15
C SER A 151 -18.40 4.05 -7.28
N THR A 152 -17.42 3.33 -6.73
CA THR A 152 -16.00 3.63 -6.90
C THR A 152 -15.18 2.37 -7.14
N ARG A 153 -13.95 2.55 -7.61
CA ARG A 153 -12.97 1.47 -7.76
C ARG A 153 -11.80 1.71 -6.85
N VAL A 154 -11.39 0.66 -6.16
CA VAL A 154 -10.43 0.70 -5.08
C VAL A 154 -9.38 -0.37 -5.34
N LEU A 155 -8.09 -0.06 -5.26
CA LEU A 155 -7.04 -1.04 -5.56
C LEU A 155 -7.10 -2.22 -4.58
N SER A 156 -6.89 -3.44 -5.09
CA SER A 156 -6.77 -4.65 -4.26
C SER A 156 -5.30 -5.03 -4.08
N ALA A 157 -5.00 -5.78 -3.01
CA ALA A 157 -3.75 -6.51 -2.93
C ALA A 157 -3.69 -7.51 -4.11
N GLY A 158 -2.59 -7.49 -4.87
CA GLY A 158 -2.38 -8.38 -6.00
C GLY A 158 -0.90 -8.65 -6.21
N ASN A 159 -0.59 -9.85 -6.69
CA ASN A 159 0.78 -10.22 -7.07
C ASN A 159 1.12 -9.51 -8.38
N LYS A 160 2.31 -8.90 -8.43
CA LYS A 160 2.81 -8.28 -9.66
C LYS A 160 4.04 -9.03 -10.12
N GLU A 161 4.08 -9.35 -11.41
CA GLU A 161 5.30 -9.80 -12.05
C GLU A 161 6.30 -8.64 -12.08
N VAL A 162 7.52 -8.87 -11.59
CA VAL A 162 8.58 -7.87 -11.57
C VAL A 162 9.54 -8.15 -12.73
N LEU A 163 9.42 -7.37 -13.80
CA LEU A 163 10.35 -7.42 -14.92
C LEU A 163 11.61 -6.64 -14.56
N THR A 164 12.78 -7.25 -14.80
CA THR A 164 14.09 -6.66 -14.51
C THR A 164 14.90 -6.51 -15.79
N THR A 165 15.73 -5.47 -15.87
CA THR A 165 16.62 -5.20 -17.03
C THR A 165 18.09 -5.51 -16.71
N PHE A 166 18.36 -6.20 -15.61
CA PHE A 166 19.70 -6.46 -15.08
C PHE A 166 20.28 -7.80 -15.52
N ALA A 167 19.49 -8.63 -16.21
CA ALA A 167 19.93 -9.93 -16.67
C ALA A 167 20.99 -9.80 -17.78
N LEU A 168 22.11 -10.49 -17.60
CA LEU A 168 23.06 -10.74 -18.67
C LEU A 168 22.45 -11.76 -19.65
N THR A 169 22.93 -11.79 -20.88
CA THR A 169 22.56 -12.85 -21.81
C THR A 169 23.40 -14.10 -21.57
N ASP A 170 22.85 -15.28 -21.87
CA ASP A 170 23.57 -16.55 -21.78
C ASP A 170 24.87 -16.54 -22.61
N ASP A 171 24.86 -15.89 -23.77
CA ASP A 171 26.02 -15.86 -24.67
C ASP A 171 27.14 -14.98 -24.10
N GLU A 172 26.81 -13.81 -23.54
CA GLU A 172 27.79 -12.98 -22.81
C GLU A 172 28.42 -13.74 -21.64
N VAL A 173 27.62 -14.51 -20.90
CA VAL A 173 28.11 -15.31 -19.78
C VAL A 173 29.01 -16.45 -20.27
N LYS A 174 28.61 -17.19 -21.30
CA LYS A 174 29.42 -18.27 -21.88
C LYS A 174 30.79 -17.78 -22.35
N ASP A 175 30.82 -16.65 -23.05
CA ASP A 175 32.07 -16.06 -23.57
C ASP A 175 33.03 -15.68 -22.43
N ARG A 176 32.50 -15.11 -21.35
CA ARG A 176 33.30 -14.77 -20.16
C ARG A 176 33.77 -16.01 -19.41
N LEU A 177 32.92 -17.03 -19.25
CA LEU A 177 33.29 -18.28 -18.59
C LEU A 177 34.45 -18.99 -19.31
N VAL A 178 34.41 -19.06 -20.63
CA VAL A 178 35.47 -19.70 -21.42
C VAL A 178 36.81 -18.97 -21.24
N LYS A 179 36.78 -17.64 -21.14
CA LYS A 179 37.96 -16.84 -20.84
C LYS A 179 38.44 -17.04 -19.40
N ASP A 180 37.55 -16.95 -18.42
CA ASP A 180 37.93 -16.83 -17.01
C ASP A 180 38.14 -18.18 -16.30
N VAL A 181 37.46 -19.24 -16.75
CA VAL A 181 37.56 -20.59 -16.18
C VAL A 181 38.52 -21.45 -17.00
N PHE A 182 38.46 -21.39 -18.33
CA PHE A 182 39.21 -22.28 -19.22
C PHE A 182 40.40 -21.61 -19.92
N ASN A 183 40.66 -20.32 -19.63
CA ASN A 183 41.75 -19.53 -20.24
C ASN A 183 41.83 -19.69 -21.77
N SER A 184 40.67 -19.76 -22.45
CA SER A 184 40.59 -20.06 -23.88
C SER A 184 39.70 -19.09 -24.66
N PRO A 185 39.99 -17.76 -24.65
CA PRO A 185 39.11 -16.76 -25.25
C PRO A 185 38.69 -17.10 -26.69
N GLY A 186 37.40 -16.98 -27.00
CA GLY A 186 36.84 -17.26 -28.33
C GLY A 186 36.53 -18.73 -28.62
N ALA A 187 36.82 -19.65 -27.70
CA ALA A 187 36.33 -21.03 -27.80
C ALA A 187 34.86 -21.12 -27.35
N SER A 188 34.14 -22.16 -27.79
CA SER A 188 32.78 -22.43 -27.30
C SER A 188 32.82 -23.19 -25.97
N LEU A 189 31.91 -22.89 -25.04
CA LEU A 189 31.81 -23.62 -23.77
C LEU A 189 31.57 -25.12 -23.99
N ALA A 190 30.80 -25.47 -25.03
CA ALA A 190 30.55 -26.86 -25.43
C ALA A 190 31.82 -27.60 -25.89
N SER A 191 32.82 -26.90 -26.42
CA SER A 191 34.12 -27.51 -26.77
C SER A 191 34.99 -27.83 -25.55
N LYS A 192 34.67 -27.24 -24.38
CA LYS A 192 35.44 -27.40 -23.14
C LYS A 192 34.82 -28.40 -22.18
N LEU A 193 33.50 -28.60 -22.26
CA LEU A 193 32.75 -29.48 -21.36
C LEU A 193 31.90 -30.47 -22.15
N GLY A 194 32.15 -31.76 -21.96
CA GLY A 194 31.34 -32.82 -22.57
C GLY A 194 29.95 -33.01 -21.95
N SER A 195 29.72 -32.51 -20.72
CA SER A 195 28.45 -32.64 -20.01
C SER A 195 27.58 -31.40 -20.20
N ILE A 196 26.38 -31.59 -20.76
CA ILE A 196 25.37 -30.52 -20.90
C ILE A 196 24.97 -29.97 -19.52
N GLY A 197 24.79 -30.85 -18.52
CA GLY A 197 24.45 -30.44 -17.15
C GLY A 197 25.53 -29.55 -16.53
N ALA A 198 26.81 -29.85 -16.76
CA ALA A 198 27.92 -29.01 -16.28
C ALA A 198 27.98 -27.65 -17.00
N GLN A 199 27.66 -27.61 -18.30
CA GLN A 199 27.57 -26.35 -19.04
C GLN A 199 26.43 -25.48 -18.49
N THR A 200 25.23 -26.04 -18.34
CA THR A 200 24.06 -25.34 -17.78
C THR A 200 24.33 -24.81 -16.39
N MET A 201 24.88 -25.65 -15.50
CA MET A 201 25.29 -25.25 -14.16
C MET A 201 26.25 -24.05 -14.19
N LEU A 202 27.32 -24.11 -14.99
CA LEU A 202 28.29 -23.02 -15.06
C LEU A 202 27.69 -21.73 -15.61
N VAL A 203 26.78 -21.81 -16.58
CA VAL A 203 26.08 -20.62 -17.10
C VAL A 203 25.28 -19.95 -15.97
N HIS A 204 24.53 -20.72 -15.19
CA HIS A 204 23.81 -20.18 -14.02
C HIS A 204 24.76 -19.56 -12.98
N VAL A 205 25.85 -20.24 -12.63
CA VAL A 205 26.89 -19.69 -11.73
C VAL A 205 27.49 -18.40 -12.31
N GLY A 206 27.73 -18.37 -13.62
CA GLY A 206 28.26 -17.21 -14.32
C GLY A 206 27.32 -16.01 -14.26
N HIS A 207 26.01 -16.21 -14.43
CA HIS A 207 25.02 -15.14 -14.27
C HIS A 207 25.09 -14.51 -12.87
N ILE A 208 25.10 -15.33 -11.82
CA ILE A 208 25.17 -14.84 -10.44
C ILE A 208 26.51 -14.12 -10.19
N PHE A 209 27.62 -14.73 -10.59
CA PHE A 209 28.96 -14.22 -10.37
C PHE A 209 29.18 -12.88 -11.08
N TYR A 210 28.93 -12.83 -12.39
CA TYR A 210 29.22 -11.64 -13.20
C TYR A 210 28.24 -10.51 -12.92
N ALA A 211 26.95 -10.79 -12.76
CA ALA A 211 25.98 -9.73 -12.45
C ALA A 211 26.31 -9.06 -11.10
N SER A 212 26.65 -9.86 -10.08
CA SER A 212 27.06 -9.34 -8.78
C SER A 212 28.39 -8.57 -8.85
N LEU A 213 29.39 -9.13 -9.54
CA LEU A 213 30.71 -8.53 -9.67
C LEU A 213 30.67 -7.21 -10.45
N ASP A 214 29.98 -7.20 -11.59
CA ASP A 214 29.87 -6.03 -12.46
C ASP A 214 29.14 -4.89 -11.73
N TRP A 215 28.10 -5.22 -10.95
CA TRP A 215 27.42 -4.21 -10.14
C TRP A 215 28.31 -3.64 -9.04
N LEU A 216 28.99 -4.50 -8.27
CA LEU A 216 29.89 -4.07 -7.19
C LEU A 216 31.08 -3.25 -7.70
N LYS A 217 31.52 -3.50 -8.94
CA LYS A 217 32.60 -2.75 -9.61
C LYS A 217 32.13 -1.61 -10.49
N SER A 218 30.81 -1.41 -10.62
CA SER A 218 30.26 -0.38 -11.49
C SER A 218 30.73 1.02 -11.03
N PRO A 219 31.37 1.81 -11.92
CA PRO A 219 31.74 3.19 -11.62
C PRO A 219 30.54 4.03 -11.20
N GLU A 220 29.39 3.83 -11.86
CA GLU A 220 28.14 4.53 -11.55
C GLU A 220 27.65 4.19 -10.14
N PHE A 221 27.68 2.91 -9.76
CA PHE A 221 27.28 2.49 -8.41
C PHE A 221 28.22 3.08 -7.35
N LYS A 222 29.53 3.09 -7.62
CA LYS A 222 30.53 3.69 -6.73
C LYS A 222 30.30 5.19 -6.56
N GLU A 223 30.06 5.92 -7.66
CA GLU A 223 29.76 7.35 -7.64
C GLU A 223 28.47 7.64 -6.84
N LYS A 224 27.40 6.85 -7.04
CA LYS A 224 26.16 6.97 -6.26
C LYS A 224 26.42 6.82 -4.76
N ARG A 225 27.24 5.84 -4.35
CA ARG A 225 27.59 5.62 -2.94
C ARG A 225 28.42 6.77 -2.37
N GLU A 226 29.43 7.24 -3.09
CA GLU A 226 30.27 8.36 -2.66
C GLU A 226 29.44 9.65 -2.53
N LYS A 227 28.52 9.87 -3.47
CA LYS A 227 27.59 11.01 -3.43
C LYS A 227 26.59 10.91 -2.28
N ALA A 228 26.06 9.71 -1.98
CA ALA A 228 25.19 9.52 -0.82
C ALA A 228 25.93 9.85 0.48
N ALA A 229 27.16 9.32 0.64
CA ALA A 229 28.01 9.56 1.80
C ALA A 229 28.37 11.04 1.97
N SER A 230 28.72 11.76 0.90
CA SER A 230 29.03 13.19 0.99
C SER A 230 27.82 14.05 1.37
N LEU A 231 26.61 13.61 1.01
CA LEU A 231 25.37 14.28 1.39
C LEU A 231 24.88 13.95 2.80
N GLU A 232 25.50 13.00 3.52
CA GLU A 232 25.10 12.67 4.90
C GLU A 232 25.41 13.80 5.89
N VAL A 233 26.36 14.67 5.57
CA VAL A 233 26.73 15.83 6.40
C VAL A 233 25.56 16.81 6.54
N PHE A 234 24.63 16.82 5.58
CA PHE A 234 23.43 17.64 5.64
C PHE A 234 22.40 16.98 6.54
N THR A 235 22.24 17.53 7.75
CA THR A 235 21.32 17.03 8.79
C THR A 235 19.97 17.75 8.80
N LEU A 236 19.82 18.84 8.04
CA LEU A 236 18.57 19.60 7.98
C LEU A 236 17.53 18.85 7.15
N ALA A 237 16.57 18.20 7.82
CA ALA A 237 15.59 17.31 7.19
C ALA A 237 14.75 17.96 6.08
N GLY A 238 14.54 19.29 6.13
CA GLY A 238 13.80 20.05 5.13
C GLY A 238 14.62 20.50 3.92
N SER A 239 15.92 20.22 3.85
CA SER A 239 16.76 20.69 2.74
C SER A 239 16.68 19.80 1.50
N ASP A 240 16.94 20.39 0.33
CA ASP A 240 16.99 19.66 -0.94
C ASP A 240 18.11 18.61 -0.95
N GLU A 241 19.25 18.91 -0.34
CA GLU A 241 20.38 17.97 -0.17
C GLU A 241 19.96 16.76 0.64
N TYR A 242 19.18 16.98 1.70
CA TYR A 242 18.69 15.91 2.54
C TYR A 242 17.77 14.97 1.77
N ALA A 243 16.84 15.53 0.99
CA ALA A 243 15.93 14.78 0.13
C ALA A 243 16.67 14.04 -0.99
N LYS A 244 17.69 14.68 -1.61
CA LYS A 244 18.56 14.04 -2.62
C LYS A 244 19.30 12.85 -2.03
N CYS A 245 19.83 12.95 -0.81
CA CYS A 245 20.48 11.84 -0.12
C CYS A 245 19.50 10.68 0.11
N SER A 246 18.30 10.96 0.64
CA SER A 246 17.25 9.94 0.81
C SER A 246 16.90 9.26 -0.52
N ARG A 247 16.83 10.04 -1.60
CA ARG A 247 16.54 9.50 -2.94
C ARG A 247 17.63 8.55 -3.44
N LEU A 248 18.90 8.90 -3.22
CA LEU A 248 20.03 8.02 -3.59
C LEU A 248 19.97 6.69 -2.84
N TYR A 249 19.69 6.69 -1.54
CA TYR A 249 19.52 5.45 -0.78
C TYR A 249 18.36 4.60 -1.29
N PHE A 250 17.23 5.23 -1.62
CA PHE A 250 16.10 4.54 -2.22
C PHE A 250 16.46 3.90 -3.58
N ASP A 251 17.07 4.68 -4.48
CA ASP A 251 17.42 4.20 -5.82
C ASP A 251 18.44 3.05 -5.75
N MET A 252 19.45 3.14 -4.87
CA MET A 252 20.40 2.04 -4.63
C MET A 252 19.71 0.79 -4.08
N ALA A 253 18.82 0.91 -3.09
CA ALA A 253 18.09 -0.24 -2.55
C ALA A 253 17.20 -0.91 -3.60
N ARG A 254 16.50 -0.11 -4.41
CA ARG A 254 15.67 -0.59 -5.52
C ARG A 254 16.51 -1.34 -6.55
N ASP A 255 17.61 -0.75 -7.00
CA ASP A 255 18.45 -1.32 -8.06
C ASP A 255 19.07 -2.64 -7.59
N ILE A 256 19.52 -2.73 -6.33
CA ILE A 256 20.02 -3.97 -5.75
C ILE A 256 18.93 -5.04 -5.65
N LEU A 257 17.71 -4.68 -5.23
CA LEU A 257 16.62 -5.65 -5.15
C LEU A 257 16.25 -6.19 -6.54
N HIS A 258 16.22 -5.33 -7.56
CA HIS A 258 15.99 -5.75 -8.94
C HIS A 258 17.09 -6.67 -9.47
N LEU A 259 18.36 -6.39 -9.13
CA LEU A 259 19.48 -7.27 -9.46
C LEU A 259 19.37 -8.64 -8.77
N MET A 260 18.98 -8.67 -7.49
CA MET A 260 18.75 -9.94 -6.78
C MET A 260 17.63 -10.75 -7.42
N LEU A 261 16.53 -10.09 -7.78
CA LEU A 261 15.41 -10.71 -8.50
C LEU A 261 15.84 -11.30 -9.85
N SER A 262 16.69 -10.60 -10.61
CA SER A 262 17.17 -11.13 -11.89
C SER A 262 18.04 -12.39 -11.73
N MET A 263 18.70 -12.55 -10.57
CA MET A 263 19.55 -13.70 -10.29
C MET A 263 18.79 -14.92 -9.74
N GLN A 264 17.57 -14.74 -9.22
CA GLN A 264 16.77 -15.81 -8.62
C GLN A 264 16.68 -17.11 -9.45
N PRO A 265 16.25 -17.09 -10.72
CA PRO A 265 16.17 -18.33 -11.52
C PRO A 265 17.52 -18.99 -11.75
N HIS A 266 18.62 -18.22 -11.69
CA HIS A 266 19.96 -18.74 -11.83
C HIS A 266 20.47 -19.35 -10.52
N ILE A 267 20.06 -18.84 -9.37
CA ILE A 267 20.35 -19.46 -8.07
C ILE A 267 19.71 -20.84 -8.01
N GLU A 268 18.41 -20.94 -8.30
CA GLU A 268 17.69 -22.21 -8.38
C GLU A 268 18.33 -23.17 -9.40
N GLY A 269 18.65 -22.66 -10.59
CA GLY A 269 19.29 -23.42 -11.65
C GLY A 269 20.69 -23.92 -11.29
N ALA A 270 21.51 -23.12 -10.61
CA ALA A 270 22.84 -23.53 -10.17
C ALA A 270 22.76 -24.60 -9.08
N THR A 271 21.92 -24.40 -8.06
CA THR A 271 21.71 -25.35 -6.96
C THR A 271 21.19 -26.70 -7.48
N SER A 272 20.22 -26.68 -8.40
CA SER A 272 19.63 -27.91 -8.97
C SER A 272 20.61 -28.74 -9.80
N ASN A 273 21.67 -28.12 -10.33
CA ASN A 273 22.64 -28.75 -11.22
C ASN A 273 24.03 -28.93 -10.57
N ILE A 274 24.18 -28.69 -9.26
CA ILE A 274 25.49 -28.75 -8.60
C ILE A 274 26.15 -30.13 -8.68
N ASN A 275 25.36 -31.19 -8.73
CA ASN A 275 25.82 -32.57 -8.88
C ASN A 275 26.66 -32.81 -10.15
N PHE A 276 26.64 -31.90 -11.12
CA PHE A 276 27.48 -31.94 -12.31
C PHE A 276 28.86 -31.30 -12.13
N LEU A 277 29.15 -30.62 -11.01
CA LEU A 277 30.45 -30.03 -10.70
C LEU A 277 31.62 -31.04 -10.82
N PRO A 278 31.51 -32.29 -10.35
CA PRO A 278 32.55 -33.30 -10.55
C PRO A 278 32.79 -33.71 -12.02
N SER A 279 31.95 -33.28 -12.96
CA SER A 279 32.13 -33.53 -14.40
C SER A 279 33.09 -32.51 -15.05
N ILE A 280 33.45 -31.44 -14.36
CA ILE A 280 34.43 -30.45 -14.83
C ILE A 280 35.85 -31.01 -14.58
N PRO A 281 36.75 -31.01 -15.58
CA PRO A 281 38.11 -31.49 -15.41
C PRO A 281 38.91 -30.62 -14.43
N LEU A 282 39.97 -31.19 -13.86
CA LEU A 282 40.99 -30.44 -13.13
C LEU A 282 42.00 -29.87 -14.14
N PRO A 283 42.51 -28.63 -13.94
CA PRO A 283 42.34 -27.77 -12.76
C PRO A 283 41.10 -26.86 -12.76
N GLU A 284 40.33 -26.80 -13.85
CA GLU A 284 39.24 -25.81 -14.04
C GLU A 284 38.12 -25.92 -13.01
N ARG A 285 37.89 -27.13 -12.47
CA ARG A 285 36.95 -27.34 -11.36
C ARG A 285 37.23 -26.46 -10.16
N PHE A 286 38.50 -26.26 -9.78
CA PHE A 286 38.85 -25.39 -8.65
C PHE A 286 38.47 -23.93 -8.92
N ILE A 287 38.56 -23.49 -10.18
CA ILE A 287 38.15 -22.15 -10.57
C ILE A 287 36.62 -22.06 -10.51
N ALA A 288 35.89 -23.06 -10.98
CA ALA A 288 34.43 -23.12 -10.88
C ALA A 288 33.94 -23.09 -9.42
N GLU A 289 34.52 -23.90 -8.53
CA GLU A 289 34.26 -23.88 -7.08
C GLU A 289 34.54 -22.49 -6.48
N SER A 290 35.65 -21.87 -6.88
CA SER A 290 35.95 -20.50 -6.47
C SER A 290 34.85 -19.51 -6.92
N ARG A 291 34.33 -19.63 -8.14
CA ARG A 291 33.25 -18.77 -8.64
C ARG A 291 31.95 -18.97 -7.88
N ILE A 292 31.60 -20.19 -7.50
CA ILE A 292 30.44 -20.48 -6.66
C ILE A 292 30.58 -19.78 -5.31
N ASN A 293 31.72 -19.98 -4.63
CA ASN A 293 32.02 -19.35 -3.34
C ASN A 293 31.97 -17.81 -3.42
N TRP A 294 32.64 -17.22 -4.40
CA TRP A 294 32.67 -15.77 -4.57
C TRP A 294 31.29 -15.21 -4.94
N SER A 295 30.47 -15.95 -5.69
CA SER A 295 29.09 -15.54 -6.00
C SER A 295 28.27 -15.38 -4.72
N GLY A 296 28.36 -16.35 -3.81
CA GLY A 296 27.72 -16.28 -2.50
C GLY A 296 28.18 -15.08 -1.68
N LEU A 297 29.50 -14.83 -1.64
CA LEU A 297 30.07 -13.66 -0.95
C LEU A 297 29.61 -12.33 -1.54
N TYR A 298 29.61 -12.18 -2.87
CA TYR A 298 29.17 -10.96 -3.53
C TYR A 298 27.68 -10.72 -3.33
N TYR A 299 26.84 -11.75 -3.40
CA TYR A 299 25.42 -11.60 -3.12
C TYR A 299 25.16 -11.20 -1.66
N ARG A 300 25.83 -11.82 -0.69
CA ARG A 300 25.74 -11.39 0.72
C ARG A 300 26.17 -9.93 0.90
N GLN A 301 27.21 -9.50 0.19
CA GLN A 301 27.62 -8.09 0.18
C GLN A 301 26.52 -7.17 -0.39
N LEU A 302 25.86 -7.56 -1.48
CA LEU A 302 24.70 -6.82 -2.01
C LEU A 302 23.57 -6.76 -0.98
N ARG A 303 23.28 -7.88 -0.30
CA ARG A 303 22.24 -7.96 0.77
C ARG A 303 22.55 -6.99 1.91
N ARG A 304 23.80 -6.96 2.39
CA ARG A 304 24.26 -5.99 3.40
C ARG A 304 24.05 -4.54 2.94
N ILE A 305 24.44 -4.21 1.72
CA ILE A 305 24.26 -2.85 1.19
C ILE A 305 22.77 -2.49 1.08
N PHE A 306 21.93 -3.41 0.63
CA PHE A 306 20.48 -3.23 0.57
C PHE A 306 19.88 -2.89 1.95
N PHE A 307 20.17 -3.70 2.97
CA PHE A 307 19.70 -3.45 4.34
C PHE A 307 20.14 -2.09 4.86
N ASN A 308 21.41 -1.74 4.68
CA ASN A 308 21.93 -0.44 5.09
C ASN A 308 21.24 0.72 4.38
N CYS A 309 20.99 0.61 3.07
CA CYS A 309 20.28 1.63 2.33
C CYS A 309 18.83 1.81 2.83
N ILE A 310 18.11 0.72 3.08
CA ILE A 310 16.73 0.78 3.59
C ILE A 310 16.69 1.30 5.03
N LEU A 311 17.64 0.91 5.89
CA LEU A 311 17.73 1.45 7.25
C LEU A 311 17.99 2.96 7.22
N LYS A 312 18.98 3.41 6.46
CA LYS A 312 19.28 4.84 6.29
C LYS A 312 18.09 5.61 5.74
N LEU A 313 17.39 5.03 4.77
CA LEU A 313 16.18 5.63 4.23
C LEU A 313 15.08 5.78 5.31
N SER A 314 14.90 4.76 6.16
CA SER A 314 13.97 4.78 7.29
C SER A 314 14.29 5.93 8.26
N GLU A 315 15.54 6.01 8.72
CA GLU A 315 16.02 7.08 9.61
C GLU A 315 15.76 8.46 9.03
N ARG A 316 16.00 8.61 7.73
CA ARG A 316 15.83 9.88 7.05
C ARG A 316 14.36 10.26 6.92
N PHE A 317 13.50 9.34 6.55
CA PHE A 317 12.06 9.60 6.46
C PHE A 317 11.42 9.85 7.82
N GLU A 318 11.88 9.21 8.89
CA GLU A 318 11.44 9.53 10.26
C GLU A 318 11.81 10.96 10.65
N GLN A 319 13.03 11.42 10.33
CA GLN A 319 13.44 12.80 10.58
C GLN A 319 12.63 13.80 9.73
N GLN A 320 12.37 13.49 8.46
CA GLN A 320 11.56 14.33 7.58
C GLN A 320 10.10 14.40 8.04
N LEU A 321 9.54 13.32 8.57
CA LEU A 321 8.16 13.28 9.09
C LEU A 321 7.96 14.29 10.21
N ARG A 322 8.96 14.48 11.08
CA ARG A 322 8.92 15.45 12.20
C ARG A 322 8.83 16.91 11.73
N HIS A 323 9.19 17.21 10.48
CA HIS A 323 9.25 18.56 9.92
C HIS A 323 8.22 18.80 8.81
N SER A 324 7.41 17.80 8.48
CA SER A 324 6.43 17.93 7.40
C SER A 324 5.17 18.61 7.93
N ASP A 325 4.89 19.85 7.50
CA ASP A 325 3.67 20.56 7.93
C ASP A 325 2.42 20.18 7.10
N LEU A 326 2.62 19.64 5.90
CA LEU A 326 1.53 19.26 4.99
C LEU A 326 1.00 17.86 5.30
N GLN A 327 -0.29 17.75 5.65
CA GLN A 327 -0.96 16.49 5.99
C GLN A 327 -0.83 15.42 4.89
N ARG A 328 -0.98 15.81 3.61
CA ARG A 328 -0.82 14.89 2.47
C ARG A 328 0.59 14.30 2.39
N SER A 329 1.61 15.13 2.64
CA SER A 329 3.02 14.71 2.64
C SER A 329 3.30 13.77 3.81
N GLN A 330 2.80 14.10 5.01
CA GLN A 330 2.89 13.23 6.19
C GLN A 330 2.29 11.85 5.90
N ARG A 331 1.07 11.78 5.36
CA ARG A 331 0.39 10.51 5.06
C ARG A 331 1.17 9.64 4.09
N GLN A 332 1.70 10.22 3.01
CA GLN A 332 2.54 9.49 2.05
C GLN A 332 3.83 8.97 2.69
N MET A 333 4.47 9.78 3.54
CA MET A 333 5.71 9.41 4.22
C MET A 333 5.49 8.31 5.25
N VAL A 334 4.39 8.36 6.00
CA VAL A 334 3.98 7.28 6.91
C VAL A 334 3.77 5.98 6.14
N GLY A 335 3.03 6.00 5.02
CA GLY A 335 2.85 4.81 4.19
C GLY A 335 4.18 4.21 3.69
N ARG A 336 5.14 5.06 3.31
CA ARG A 336 6.50 4.61 2.94
C ARG A 336 7.26 4.00 4.12
N LEU A 337 7.20 4.63 5.29
CA LEU A 337 7.84 4.13 6.51
C LEU A 337 7.29 2.77 6.94
N PHE A 338 5.98 2.55 6.81
CA PHE A 338 5.39 1.23 7.02
C PHE A 338 6.00 0.19 6.07
N ASN A 339 6.06 0.47 4.77
CA ASN A 339 6.63 -0.48 3.80
C ASN A 339 8.11 -0.80 4.06
N ILE A 340 8.90 0.23 4.39
CA ILE A 340 10.32 0.09 4.74
C ILE A 340 10.50 -0.76 6.00
N ASN A 341 9.79 -0.42 7.08
CA ASN A 341 9.91 -1.14 8.35
C ASN A 341 9.37 -2.57 8.26
N ARG A 342 8.34 -2.83 7.45
CA ARG A 342 7.88 -4.19 7.13
C ARG A 342 8.99 -5.04 6.53
N ILE A 343 9.69 -4.52 5.52
CA ILE A 343 10.79 -5.23 4.85
C ILE A 343 11.91 -5.52 5.84
N LEU A 344 12.31 -4.52 6.64
CA LEU A 344 13.34 -4.68 7.67
C LEU A 344 12.92 -5.74 8.70
N TYR A 345 11.70 -5.64 9.26
CA TYR A 345 11.21 -6.53 10.31
C TYR A 345 11.06 -7.98 9.83
N ALA A 346 10.46 -8.19 8.66
CA ALA A 346 10.21 -9.53 8.13
C ALA A 346 11.52 -10.28 7.80
N ASN A 347 12.55 -9.54 7.37
CA ASN A 347 13.83 -10.08 6.94
C ASN A 347 14.94 -9.90 7.97
N ARG A 348 14.63 -9.50 9.21
CA ARG A 348 15.61 -9.14 10.24
C ARG A 348 16.64 -10.23 10.56
N ALA A 349 16.27 -11.50 10.38
CA ALA A 349 17.18 -12.64 10.58
C ALA A 349 18.33 -12.70 9.55
N PHE A 350 18.16 -12.09 8.38
CA PHE A 350 19.16 -12.04 7.31
C PHE A 350 20.07 -10.81 7.40
N SER A 351 19.84 -9.93 8.37
CA SER A 351 20.70 -8.77 8.62
C SER A 351 21.96 -9.21 9.35
N GLU A 352 23.12 -8.98 8.72
CA GLU A 352 24.42 -9.36 9.27
C GLU A 352 25.09 -8.23 10.08
N GLU A 353 24.68 -6.97 9.86
CA GLU A 353 25.30 -5.80 10.50
C GLU A 353 24.43 -5.19 11.62
N ILE A 354 23.11 -5.34 11.52
CA ILE A 354 22.14 -4.79 12.48
C ILE A 354 21.46 -5.96 13.18
N SER A 355 21.41 -5.95 14.52
CA SER A 355 20.76 -7.02 15.27
C SER A 355 19.25 -7.08 15.00
N ALA A 356 18.71 -8.29 14.96
CA ALA A 356 17.28 -8.53 14.76
C ALA A 356 16.43 -7.84 15.84
N ASP A 357 16.89 -7.89 17.10
CA ASP A 357 16.22 -7.27 18.25
C ASP A 357 16.10 -5.75 18.10
N LEU A 358 17.12 -5.09 17.56
CA LEU A 358 17.10 -3.64 17.34
C LEU A 358 16.09 -3.25 16.25
N ILE A 359 16.00 -4.04 15.18
CA ILE A 359 15.02 -3.82 14.11
C ILE A 359 13.60 -4.01 14.65
N GLU A 360 13.40 -5.05 15.47
CA GLU A 360 12.15 -5.36 16.13
C GLU A 360 11.71 -4.24 17.08
N GLU A 361 12.59 -3.83 17.99
CA GLU A 361 12.33 -2.72 18.92
C GLU A 361 11.99 -1.43 18.16
N ARG A 362 12.77 -1.09 17.13
CA ARG A 362 12.54 0.11 16.32
C ARG A 362 11.14 0.10 15.69
N TYR A 363 10.73 -1.04 15.13
CA TYR A 363 9.43 -1.10 14.47
C TYR A 363 8.28 -1.00 15.46
N LEU A 364 8.37 -1.70 16.60
CA LEU A 364 7.36 -1.62 17.65
C LEU A 364 7.24 -0.19 18.22
N ASN A 365 8.37 0.50 18.43
CA ASN A 365 8.40 1.91 18.85
C ASN A 365 7.77 2.84 17.80
N PHE A 366 8.03 2.60 16.51
CA PHE A 366 7.38 3.32 15.42
C PHE A 366 5.86 3.11 15.44
N LEU A 367 5.38 1.87 15.57
CA LEU A 367 3.94 1.57 15.63
C LEU A 367 3.26 2.25 16.82
N SER A 368 3.89 2.21 18.00
CA SER A 368 3.38 2.90 19.19
C SER A 368 3.30 4.41 18.97
N SER A 369 4.36 5.01 18.41
CA SER A 369 4.41 6.45 18.14
C SER A 369 3.36 6.91 17.13
N MET A 370 3.18 6.15 16.05
CA MET A 370 2.16 6.45 15.04
C MET A 370 0.75 6.29 15.59
N ARG A 371 0.51 5.24 16.39
CA ARG A 371 -0.79 4.99 17.03
C ARG A 371 -1.19 6.15 17.94
N GLU A 372 -0.26 6.60 18.79
CA GLU A 372 -0.51 7.72 19.71
C GLU A 372 -0.72 9.04 18.95
N PHE A 373 0.15 9.36 17.99
CA PHE A 373 0.10 10.64 17.28
C PHE A 373 -1.15 10.78 16.37
N PHE A 374 -1.58 9.70 15.72
CA PHE A 374 -2.67 9.73 14.74
C PHE A 374 -4.04 9.34 15.29
N LYS A 375 -4.13 8.90 16.55
CA LYS A 375 -5.39 8.48 17.21
C LYS A 375 -6.57 9.42 16.92
N ASP A 376 -6.33 10.74 17.01
CA ASP A 376 -7.33 11.78 16.83
C ASP A 376 -7.10 12.66 15.58
N LYS A 377 -6.14 12.29 14.71
CA LYS A 377 -5.74 13.09 13.53
C LYS A 377 -6.00 12.41 12.20
N ASP A 378 -5.72 11.11 12.09
CA ASP A 378 -5.94 10.32 10.86
C ASP A 378 -6.27 8.87 11.25
N HIS A 379 -7.55 8.53 11.16
CA HIS A 379 -8.02 7.22 11.59
C HIS A 379 -7.59 6.08 10.67
N SER A 380 -7.26 6.36 9.41
CA SER A 380 -6.71 5.35 8.50
C SER A 380 -5.32 4.93 8.92
N ILE A 381 -4.47 5.89 9.30
CA ILE A 381 -3.14 5.59 9.85
C ILE A 381 -3.29 4.85 11.18
N PHE A 382 -4.20 5.29 12.06
CA PHE A 382 -4.46 4.58 13.32
C PHE A 382 -4.89 3.12 13.09
N ARG A 383 -5.87 2.85 12.22
CA ARG A 383 -6.31 1.49 11.90
C ARG A 383 -5.21 0.66 11.26
N MET A 384 -4.41 1.25 10.38
CA MET A 384 -3.23 0.62 9.81
C MET A 384 -2.25 0.19 10.91
N THR A 385 -1.98 1.03 11.92
CA THR A 385 -1.10 0.65 13.05
C THR A 385 -1.66 -0.52 13.87
N GLU A 386 -2.97 -0.56 14.11
CA GLU A 386 -3.63 -1.65 14.85
C GLU A 386 -3.57 -2.96 14.07
N GLN A 387 -3.90 -2.91 12.78
CA GLN A 387 -3.84 -4.07 11.91
C GLN A 387 -2.41 -4.62 11.79
N GLU A 388 -1.42 -3.73 11.66
CA GLU A 388 -0.01 -4.11 11.60
C GLU A 388 0.44 -4.83 12.88
N SER A 389 0.09 -4.30 14.05
CA SER A 389 0.38 -4.95 15.32
C SER A 389 -0.30 -6.32 15.44
N GLY A 390 -1.52 -6.45 14.90
CA GLY A 390 -2.21 -7.73 14.80
C GLY A 390 -1.47 -8.74 13.92
N PHE A 391 -0.97 -8.31 12.75
CA PHE A 391 -0.17 -9.16 11.87
C PHE A 391 1.14 -9.62 12.52
N ILE A 392 1.82 -8.74 13.26
CA ILE A 392 3.03 -9.08 14.02
C ILE A 392 2.72 -10.12 15.10
N ALA A 393 1.71 -9.85 15.93
CA ALA A 393 1.33 -10.74 17.04
C ALA A 393 0.92 -12.15 16.56
N GLN A 394 0.35 -12.24 15.36
CA GLN A 394 -0.05 -13.51 14.74
C GLN A 394 1.04 -14.12 13.85
N ASN A 395 2.19 -13.46 13.70
CA ASN A 395 3.25 -13.84 12.77
C ASN A 395 2.79 -14.00 11.30
N ARG A 396 1.83 -13.17 10.86
CA ARG A 396 1.21 -13.23 9.53
C ARG A 396 1.66 -12.16 8.56
N LEU A 397 2.66 -11.34 8.92
CA LEU A 397 3.16 -10.27 8.06
C LEU A 397 3.59 -10.78 6.68
N LYS A 398 4.38 -11.85 6.64
CA LYS A 398 4.93 -12.42 5.40
C LYS A 398 3.84 -12.91 4.45
N GLU A 399 2.85 -13.63 5.00
CA GLU A 399 1.66 -14.08 4.26
C GLU A 399 0.80 -12.93 3.75
N SER A 400 0.78 -11.82 4.48
CA SER A 400 -0.09 -10.69 4.19
C SER A 400 0.50 -9.76 3.13
N PHE A 401 1.80 -9.78 2.87
CA PHE A 401 2.44 -8.82 1.96
C PHE A 401 3.37 -9.50 0.96
N PHE A 402 3.01 -9.46 -0.33
CA PHE A 402 3.78 -10.05 -1.43
C PHE A 402 5.27 -9.70 -1.43
N VAL A 403 5.64 -8.44 -1.19
CA VAL A 403 7.05 -8.01 -1.17
C VAL A 403 7.84 -8.68 -0.03
N LEU A 404 7.18 -9.02 1.08
CA LEU A 404 7.82 -9.69 2.21
C LEU A 404 8.09 -11.16 1.90
N ASP A 405 7.11 -11.85 1.32
CA ASP A 405 7.30 -13.21 0.79
C ASP A 405 8.42 -13.27 -0.26
N LEU A 406 8.42 -12.31 -1.19
CA LEU A 406 9.45 -12.20 -2.24
C LEU A 406 10.86 -12.00 -1.67
N THR A 407 11.02 -11.02 -0.77
CA THR A 407 12.33 -10.71 -0.18
C THR A 407 12.84 -11.85 0.70
N GLU A 408 11.96 -12.55 1.43
CA GLU A 408 12.33 -13.72 2.21
C GLU A 408 12.84 -14.86 1.33
N LYS A 409 12.14 -15.17 0.23
CA LYS A 409 12.57 -16.19 -0.73
C LYS A 409 13.96 -15.89 -1.28
N LEU A 410 14.17 -14.67 -1.78
CA LEU A 410 15.46 -14.22 -2.31
C LEU A 410 16.61 -14.31 -1.29
N PHE A 411 16.34 -14.04 -0.02
CA PHE A 411 17.37 -14.07 1.02
C PHE A 411 17.63 -15.46 1.56
N LYS A 412 16.62 -16.34 1.55
CA LYS A 412 16.79 -17.74 1.93
C LYS A 412 17.51 -18.54 0.85
N GLU A 413 17.12 -18.38 -0.41
CA GLU A 413 17.70 -19.11 -1.55
C GLU A 413 19.20 -18.85 -1.70
N ILE A 414 19.67 -17.64 -1.40
CA ILE A 414 21.12 -17.39 -1.43
C ILE A 414 21.87 -18.11 -0.30
N ASP A 415 21.30 -18.15 0.92
CA ASP A 415 21.99 -18.83 2.02
C ASP A 415 22.03 -20.34 1.79
N GLU A 416 21.01 -20.90 1.13
CA GLU A 416 21.05 -22.26 0.60
C GLU A 416 22.16 -22.41 -0.46
N TYR A 417 22.24 -21.51 -1.44
CA TYR A 417 23.25 -21.51 -2.49
C TYR A 417 24.69 -21.40 -1.97
N VAL A 418 24.96 -20.58 -0.94
CA VAL A 418 26.33 -20.46 -0.40
C VAL A 418 26.80 -21.76 0.24
N ASN A 419 25.88 -22.54 0.80
CA ASN A 419 26.18 -23.81 1.45
C ASN A 419 26.18 -25.00 0.46
N VAL A 420 26.06 -24.76 -0.85
CA VAL A 420 26.00 -25.81 -1.87
C VAL A 420 27.33 -26.58 -2.02
N LEU A 421 28.43 -26.02 -1.52
CA LEU A 421 29.74 -26.67 -1.50
C LEU A 421 30.11 -27.30 -0.13
N ASP A 422 29.30 -27.06 0.91
CA ASP A 422 29.44 -27.68 2.23
C ASP A 422 28.75 -29.05 2.26
#